data_AF-A0AAD7T5C7-F1
#
_entry.id   AF-A0AAD7T5C7-F1
#
_cell.length_a   1.000
_cell.length_b   1.000
_cell.length_c   1.000
_cell.angle_alpha   90.00
_cell.angle_beta   90.00
_cell.angle_gamma   90.00
#
_symmetry.space_group_name_H-M   'P 1'
#
loop_
_entity.id
_entity.type
_entity.pdbx_description
1 polymer ?
#
loop_
_entity_poly.entity_id
_entity_poly.type
_entity_poly.pdbx_seq_one_letter_code
_entity_poly.pdbx_strand_id
1 'polypeptide(L)'
;MSKERRTEIPSRCLSCLLYLVIMPMVWAHRPRPCARELFNLVKGLVLNSTEEALYTPNTTDYEKCSKSILRCFAEEMKVLVYHNPALGEFMLPKRLLKWSLKMKDENEHCPQCEVHDMQPVETFLLMLNKILKQFNDRCQQEP
;
A
#
# COMPACT_ATOMS: atom_id res chain seq x y z
N MET A 1 -35.79 -10.38 62.93
CA MET A 1 -35.40 -8.99 62.57
C MET A 1 -34.28 -9.05 61.54
N SER A 2 -34.62 -8.90 60.26
CA SER A 2 -33.67 -8.83 59.15
C SER A 2 -33.07 -7.44 59.07
N LYS A 3 -31.74 -7.33 59.06
CA LYS A 3 -31.02 -6.07 58.86
C LYS A 3 -30.40 -6.08 57.47
N GLU A 4 -31.06 -5.36 56.58
CA GLU A 4 -30.70 -5.16 55.18
C GLU A 4 -29.35 -4.45 55.06
N ARG A 5 -28.41 -5.04 54.31
CA ARG A 5 -27.07 -4.50 54.09
C ARG A 5 -27.05 -3.77 52.74
N ARG A 6 -27.18 -2.45 52.79
CA ARG A 6 -27.13 -1.55 51.63
C ARG A 6 -25.68 -1.45 51.15
N THR A 7 -25.37 -2.02 50.00
CA THR A 7 -24.04 -1.92 49.36
C THR A 7 -23.96 -0.63 48.55
N GLU A 8 -23.33 0.40 49.11
CA GLU A 8 -22.92 1.59 48.36
C GLU A 8 -21.67 1.24 47.53
N ILE A 9 -21.85 1.14 46.22
CA ILE A 9 -20.74 1.00 45.26
C ILE A 9 -20.12 2.40 45.08
N PRO A 10 -18.81 2.58 45.35
CA PRO A 10 -18.20 3.90 45.36
C PRO A 10 -18.16 4.50 43.94
N SER A 11 -18.81 5.67 43.80
CA SER A 11 -18.95 6.52 42.61
C SER A 11 -17.66 6.76 41.80
N ARG A 12 -16.48 6.51 42.37
CA ARG A 12 -15.17 6.67 41.70
C ARG A 12 -14.84 5.59 40.66
N CYS A 13 -15.50 4.42 40.68
CA CYS A 13 -15.24 3.36 39.69
C CYS A 13 -15.91 3.59 38.32
N LEU A 14 -17.04 4.30 38.28
CA LEU A 14 -17.78 4.54 37.03
C LEU A 14 -17.04 5.44 36.04
N SER A 15 -16.24 6.39 36.53
CA SER A 15 -15.43 7.28 35.69
C SER A 15 -14.30 6.54 34.96
N CYS A 16 -13.63 5.59 35.61
CA CYS A 16 -12.57 4.79 34.99
C CYS A 16 -13.11 3.82 33.92
N LEU A 17 -14.31 3.29 34.13
CA LEU A 17 -14.97 2.42 33.15
C LEU A 17 -15.31 3.16 31.85
N LEU A 18 -15.71 4.43 31.92
CA LEU A 18 -15.97 5.25 30.73
C LEU A 18 -14.68 5.49 29.91
N TYR A 19 -13.56 5.80 30.57
CA TYR A 19 -12.27 5.99 29.88
C TYR A 19 -11.77 4.72 29.16
N LEU A 20 -11.98 3.54 29.76
CA LEU A 20 -11.60 2.26 29.16
C LEU A 20 -12.43 1.88 27.93
N VAL A 21 -13.67 2.38 27.82
CA VAL A 21 -14.55 2.10 26.67
C VAL A 21 -14.35 3.11 25.53
N ILE A 22 -14.01 4.37 25.83
CA ILE A 22 -13.87 5.43 24.82
C ILE A 22 -12.49 5.37 24.10
N MET A 23 -11.41 5.03 24.82
CA MET A 23 -10.06 4.97 24.26
C MET A 23 -9.86 3.95 23.12
N PRO A 24 -10.44 2.72 23.11
CA PRO A 24 -10.26 1.79 22.00
C PRO A 24 -10.98 2.23 20.72
N MET A 25 -12.08 2.99 20.79
CA MET A 25 -12.80 3.44 19.59
C MET A 25 -11.99 4.50 18.82
N VAL A 26 -11.28 5.39 19.51
CA VAL A 26 -10.44 6.43 18.89
C VAL A 26 -9.21 5.84 18.18
N TRP A 27 -8.75 4.65 18.58
CA TRP A 27 -7.62 3.96 17.94
C TRP A 27 -8.01 3.06 16.76
N ALA A 28 -9.29 2.70 16.62
CA ALA A 28 -9.76 1.83 15.54
C ALA A 28 -9.82 2.53 14.17
N HIS A 29 -9.88 3.87 14.12
CA HIS A 29 -9.96 4.64 12.88
C HIS A 29 -8.63 5.31 12.50
N ARG A 30 -7.52 4.55 12.44
CA ARG A 30 -6.37 5.05 11.66
C ARG A 30 -6.62 4.77 10.18
N PRO A 31 -6.86 5.79 9.34
CA PRO A 31 -7.05 5.57 7.92
C PRO A 31 -5.80 4.88 7.35
N ARG A 32 -6.02 3.85 6.53
CA ARG A 32 -4.91 3.15 5.86
C ARG A 32 -4.14 4.18 5.03
N PRO A 33 -2.80 4.24 5.15
CA PRO A 33 -2.04 5.19 4.36
C PRO A 33 -2.18 4.85 2.87
N CYS A 34 -2.54 5.84 2.05
CA CYS A 34 -2.66 5.73 0.59
C CYS A 34 -1.37 6.15 -0.12
N ALA A 35 -1.12 5.63 -1.33
CA ALA A 35 0.03 5.96 -2.17
C ALA A 35 -0.29 7.05 -3.22
N ARG A 36 -1.08 8.08 -2.86
CA ARG A 36 -1.53 9.13 -3.80
C ARG A 36 -0.37 9.91 -4.42
N GLU A 37 0.62 10.29 -3.62
CA GLU A 37 1.80 11.00 -4.12
C GLU A 37 2.57 10.16 -5.14
N LEU A 38 2.72 8.86 -4.87
CA LEU A 38 3.41 7.95 -5.78
C LEU A 38 2.64 7.79 -7.09
N PHE A 39 1.33 7.65 -7.02
CA PHE A 39 0.47 7.63 -8.20
C PHE A 39 0.60 8.91 -9.05
N ASN A 40 0.57 10.09 -8.42
CA ASN A 40 0.72 11.36 -9.13
C ASN A 40 2.09 11.50 -9.78
N LEU A 41 3.16 11.03 -9.12
CA LEU A 41 4.50 11.03 -9.69
C LEU A 41 4.57 10.14 -10.93
N VAL A 42 4.14 8.88 -10.83
CA VAL A 42 4.17 7.93 -11.95
C VAL A 42 3.29 8.41 -13.11
N LYS A 43 2.13 9.01 -12.82
CA LYS A 43 1.25 9.60 -13.83
C LYS A 43 1.89 10.80 -14.55
N GLY A 44 2.73 11.57 -13.85
CA GLY A 44 3.43 12.73 -14.40
C GLY A 44 4.70 12.38 -15.18
N LEU A 45 5.13 11.12 -15.19
CA LEU A 45 6.29 10.69 -15.96
C LEU A 45 5.94 10.71 -17.45
N VAL A 46 6.63 11.58 -18.18
CA VAL A 46 6.68 11.57 -19.64
C VAL A 46 8.10 11.19 -20.01
N LEU A 47 8.25 9.98 -20.56
CA LEU A 47 9.54 9.51 -21.03
C LEU A 47 9.56 9.57 -22.55
N ASN A 48 10.63 10.16 -23.09
CA ASN A 48 10.93 10.04 -24.51
C ASN A 48 11.12 8.55 -24.82
N SER A 49 10.58 8.10 -25.95
CA SER A 49 10.60 6.69 -26.37
C SER A 49 11.97 6.05 -26.13
N THR A 50 12.05 5.21 -25.10
CA THR A 50 13.19 4.32 -24.88
C THR A 50 12.85 2.99 -25.55
N GLU A 51 13.81 2.38 -26.24
CA GLU A 51 13.67 1.03 -26.81
C GLU A 51 13.69 -0.07 -25.73
N GLU A 52 13.67 0.33 -24.46
CA GLU A 52 13.71 -0.56 -23.30
C GLU A 52 12.38 -1.29 -23.12
N ALA A 53 12.48 -2.58 -22.83
CA ALA A 53 11.37 -3.41 -22.41
C ALA A 53 11.61 -3.89 -20.98
N LEU A 54 10.58 -3.82 -20.15
CA LEU A 54 10.64 -4.12 -18.72
C LEU A 54 9.61 -5.19 -18.38
N TYR A 55 9.96 -6.08 -17.45
CA TYR A 55 9.00 -7.07 -16.98
C TYR A 55 7.77 -6.36 -16.40
N THR A 56 6.59 -6.65 -16.95
CA THR A 56 5.37 -5.91 -16.64
C THR A 56 4.30 -6.82 -16.05
N PRO A 57 4.24 -6.93 -14.71
CA PRO A 57 3.19 -7.69 -14.05
C PRO A 57 1.80 -7.11 -14.29
N ASN A 58 0.78 -7.96 -14.32
CA ASN A 58 -0.61 -7.56 -14.58
C ASN A 58 -1.42 -7.32 -13.28
N THR A 59 -2.64 -6.80 -13.43
CA THR A 59 -3.54 -6.54 -12.29
C THR A 59 -4.10 -7.81 -11.63
N THR A 60 -4.20 -8.92 -12.35
CA THR A 60 -4.71 -10.19 -11.82
C THR A 60 -3.74 -10.80 -10.81
N ASP A 61 -2.45 -10.77 -11.11
CA ASP A 61 -1.42 -11.22 -10.18
C ASP A 61 -1.30 -10.26 -8.99
N TYR A 62 -1.49 -8.96 -9.21
CA TYR A 62 -1.48 -7.96 -8.14
C TYR A 62 -2.53 -8.21 -7.05
N GLU A 63 -3.71 -8.72 -7.41
CA GLU A 63 -4.77 -9.01 -6.43
C GLU A 63 -4.33 -10.06 -5.41
N LYS A 64 -3.59 -11.07 -5.85
CA LYS A 64 -3.16 -12.18 -4.99
C LYS A 64 -1.75 -12.00 -4.42
N CYS A 65 -0.92 -11.22 -5.10
CA CYS A 65 0.52 -11.08 -4.84
C CYS A 65 0.94 -9.62 -4.75
N SER A 66 0.15 -8.79 -4.06
CA SER A 66 0.31 -7.34 -4.04
C SER A 66 1.71 -6.84 -3.63
N LYS A 67 2.35 -7.48 -2.64
CA LYS A 67 3.71 -7.13 -2.19
C LYS A 67 4.75 -7.57 -3.22
N SER A 68 4.66 -8.80 -3.69
CA SER A 68 5.62 -9.34 -4.67
C SER A 68 5.58 -8.56 -5.98
N ILE A 69 4.38 -8.24 -6.47
CA ILE A 69 4.17 -7.49 -7.70
C ILE A 69 4.69 -6.06 -7.59
N LEU A 70 4.41 -5.36 -6.49
CA LEU A 70 4.91 -4.00 -6.31
C LEU A 70 6.45 -3.97 -6.12
N ARG A 71 7.04 -5.06 -5.59
CA ARG A 71 8.48 -5.23 -5.55
C ARG A 71 9.07 -5.43 -6.96
N CYS A 72 8.40 -6.18 -7.84
CA CYS A 72 8.84 -6.30 -9.23
C CYS A 72 8.88 -4.95 -9.93
N PHE A 73 7.81 -4.15 -9.83
CA PHE A 73 7.83 -2.78 -10.35
C PHE A 73 8.97 -1.93 -9.76
N ALA A 74 9.32 -2.14 -8.48
CA ALA A 74 10.43 -1.43 -7.86
C ALA A 74 11.80 -1.82 -8.46
N GLU A 75 12.03 -3.11 -8.74
CA GLU A 75 13.27 -3.60 -9.36
C GLU A 75 13.39 -3.15 -10.82
N GLU A 76 12.32 -3.30 -11.62
CA GLU A 76 12.30 -2.86 -13.01
C GLU A 76 12.44 -1.33 -13.13
N MET A 77 11.87 -0.58 -12.20
CA MET A 77 12.09 0.88 -12.14
C MET A 77 13.56 1.23 -11.86
N LYS A 78 14.36 0.37 -11.21
CA LYS A 78 15.81 0.63 -11.07
C LYS A 78 16.51 0.53 -12.41
N VAL A 79 16.11 -0.42 -13.26
CA VAL A 79 16.63 -0.56 -14.63
C VAL A 79 16.35 0.72 -15.40
N LEU A 80 15.10 1.22 -15.32
CA LEU A 80 14.71 2.46 -15.98
C LEU A 80 15.47 3.69 -15.45
N VAL A 81 15.66 3.79 -14.14
CA VAL A 81 16.44 4.87 -13.50
C VAL A 81 17.92 4.78 -13.87
N TYR A 82 18.48 3.59 -14.06
CA TYR A 82 19.86 3.40 -14.46
C TYR A 82 20.11 4.00 -15.86
N HIS A 83 19.20 3.76 -16.81
CA HIS A 83 19.30 4.34 -18.15
C HIS A 83 18.83 5.79 -18.24
N ASN A 84 17.96 6.22 -17.32
CA ASN A 84 17.43 7.59 -17.26
C ASN A 84 17.70 8.21 -15.89
N PRO A 85 18.94 8.65 -15.59
CA PRO A 85 19.34 9.10 -14.26
C PRO A 85 18.50 10.25 -13.68
N ALA A 86 17.91 11.10 -14.54
CA ALA A 86 16.99 12.17 -14.14
C ALA A 86 15.77 11.64 -13.37
N LEU A 87 15.33 10.40 -13.63
CA LEU A 87 14.27 9.74 -12.87
C LEU A 87 14.70 9.38 -11.44
N GLY A 88 16.00 9.27 -11.19
CA GLY A 88 16.57 8.94 -9.89
C GLY A 88 16.22 9.96 -8.80
N GLU A 89 16.02 11.22 -9.18
CA GLU A 89 15.64 12.31 -8.28
C GLU A 89 14.32 12.05 -7.56
N PHE A 90 13.39 11.35 -8.22
CA PHE A 90 12.07 11.03 -7.65
C PHE A 90 12.12 9.88 -6.63
N MET A 91 13.24 9.14 -6.58
CA MET A 91 13.45 8.00 -5.68
C MET A 91 12.33 6.94 -5.81
N LEU A 92 11.74 6.81 -7.00
CA LEU A 92 10.58 5.96 -7.27
C LEU A 92 10.81 4.50 -6.89
N PRO A 93 11.95 3.85 -7.24
CA PRO A 93 12.21 2.48 -6.80
C PRO A 93 12.13 2.31 -5.28
N LYS A 94 12.74 3.25 -4.53
CA LYS A 94 12.75 3.21 -3.06
C LYS A 94 11.35 3.43 -2.48
N ARG A 95 10.56 4.33 -3.08
CA ARG A 95 9.17 4.57 -2.66
C ARG A 95 8.29 3.35 -2.92
N LEU A 96 8.39 2.72 -4.09
CA LEU A 96 7.68 1.49 -4.44
C LEU A 96 8.02 0.35 -3.48
N LEU A 97 9.32 0.14 -3.21
CA LEU A 97 9.76 -0.87 -2.25
C LEU A 97 9.25 -0.59 -0.83
N LYS A 98 9.28 0.67 -0.38
CA LYS A 98 8.71 1.05 0.93
C LYS A 98 7.22 0.74 1.02
N TRP A 99 6.47 0.91 -0.07
CA TRP A 99 5.06 0.56 -0.12
C TRP A 99 4.82 -0.94 -0.18
N SER A 100 5.63 -1.69 -0.92
CA SER A 100 5.47 -3.15 -1.00
C SER A 100 5.67 -3.82 0.36
N LEU A 101 6.57 -3.29 1.19
CA LEU A 101 6.77 -3.75 2.58
C LEU A 101 5.54 -3.57 3.48
N LYS A 102 4.62 -2.68 3.13
CA LYS A 102 3.35 -2.48 3.86
C LYS A 102 2.22 -3.38 3.36
N MET A 103 2.43 -4.10 2.27
CA MET A 103 1.45 -4.99 1.66
C MET A 103 1.69 -6.43 2.12
N LYS A 104 0.68 -7.26 1.94
CA LYS A 104 0.75 -8.70 2.21
C LYS A 104 0.30 -9.44 0.96
N ASP A 105 1.08 -10.47 0.58
CA ASP A 105 0.64 -11.40 -0.44
C ASP A 105 -0.41 -12.34 0.17
N GLU A 106 -1.48 -12.57 -0.58
CA GLU A 106 -2.53 -13.52 -0.20
C GLU A 106 -2.09 -14.96 -0.52
N ASN A 107 -1.31 -15.13 -1.58
CA ASN A 107 -0.71 -16.40 -1.98
C ASN A 107 0.71 -16.56 -1.45
N GLU A 108 1.07 -17.78 -1.06
CA GLU A 108 2.46 -18.15 -0.71
C GLU A 108 3.36 -18.27 -1.95
N HIS A 109 2.78 -18.69 -3.08
CA HIS A 109 3.50 -18.90 -4.33
C HIS A 109 3.21 -17.75 -5.30
N CYS A 110 3.95 -16.66 -5.14
CA CYS A 110 3.87 -15.52 -6.05
C CYS A 110 4.87 -15.65 -7.21
N PRO A 111 4.47 -15.23 -8.42
CA PRO A 111 5.36 -15.26 -9.59
C PRO A 111 6.62 -14.42 -9.34
N GLN A 112 7.75 -14.88 -9.84
CA GLN A 112 8.97 -14.06 -9.95
C GLN A 112 8.78 -13.01 -11.05
N CYS A 113 9.57 -11.95 -11.05
CA CYS A 113 9.38 -10.84 -11.98
C CYS A 113 9.59 -11.27 -13.44
N GLU A 114 10.58 -12.14 -13.66
CA GLU A 114 11.04 -12.60 -14.97
C GLU A 114 10.05 -13.53 -15.68
N VAL A 115 8.99 -13.99 -15.00
CA VAL A 115 7.93 -14.79 -15.64
C VAL A 115 6.89 -13.94 -16.36
N HIS A 116 6.85 -12.64 -16.07
CA HIS A 116 5.96 -11.71 -16.74
C HIS A 116 6.51 -11.31 -18.10
N ASP A 117 5.65 -10.86 -19.01
CA ASP A 117 6.11 -10.41 -20.31
C ASP A 117 6.89 -9.09 -20.19
N MET A 118 7.97 -8.98 -20.95
CA MET A 118 8.64 -7.69 -21.15
C MET A 118 7.75 -6.81 -22.03
N GLN A 119 7.51 -5.57 -21.61
CA GLN A 119 6.69 -4.61 -22.34
C GLN A 119 7.42 -3.28 -22.48
N PRO A 120 7.10 -2.48 -23.51
CA PRO A 120 7.63 -1.13 -23.64
C PRO A 120 7.38 -0.30 -22.38
N VAL A 121 8.27 0.67 -22.12
CA VAL A 121 8.21 1.52 -20.92
C VAL A 121 6.85 2.22 -20.75
N GLU A 122 6.22 2.64 -21.84
CA GLU A 122 4.88 3.25 -21.78
C GLU A 122 3.85 2.28 -21.18
N THR A 123 3.81 1.04 -21.67
CA THR A 123 2.92 -0.01 -21.16
C THR A 123 3.24 -0.36 -19.72
N PHE A 124 4.52 -0.45 -19.36
CA PHE A 124 4.98 -0.68 -18.00
C PHE A 124 4.48 0.42 -17.04
N LEU A 125 4.65 1.70 -17.39
CA LEU A 125 4.19 2.82 -16.58
C LEU A 125 2.67 2.89 -16.48
N LEU A 126 1.95 2.58 -17.56
CA LEU A 126 0.49 2.52 -17.59
C LEU A 126 -0.01 1.44 -16.62
N MET A 127 0.60 0.25 -16.65
CA MET A 127 0.24 -0.84 -15.76
C MET A 127 0.54 -0.52 -14.29
N LEU A 128 1.71 0.08 -14.00
CA LEU A 128 2.05 0.57 -12.67
C LEU A 128 1.01 1.59 -12.17
N ASN A 129 0.63 2.55 -13.01
CA ASN A 129 -0.41 3.52 -12.69
C ASN A 129 -1.75 2.86 -12.38
N LYS A 130 -2.14 1.83 -13.14
CA LYS A 130 -3.38 1.07 -12.92
C LYS A 130 -3.38 0.39 -11.54
N ILE A 131 -2.28 -0.25 -11.17
CA ILE A 131 -2.11 -0.92 -9.87
C ILE A 131 -2.12 0.09 -8.72
N LEU A 132 -1.40 1.21 -8.86
CA LEU A 132 -1.38 2.27 -7.84
C LEU A 132 -2.75 2.93 -7.66
N LYS A 133 -3.51 3.08 -8.75
CA LYS A 133 -4.91 3.53 -8.68
C LYS A 133 -5.76 2.53 -7.90
N GLN A 134 -5.71 1.25 -8.25
CA GLN A 134 -6.45 0.20 -7.55
C GLN A 134 -6.11 0.16 -6.05
N PHE A 135 -4.84 0.32 -5.69
CA PHE A 135 -4.43 0.46 -4.29
C PHE A 135 -5.06 1.68 -3.60
N ASN A 136 -5.04 2.83 -4.27
CA ASN A 136 -5.60 4.08 -3.75
C ASN A 136 -7.13 4.08 -3.65
N ASP A 137 -7.81 3.28 -4.47
CA ASP A 137 -9.27 3.14 -4.39
C ASP A 137 -9.65 2.30 -3.16
N ARG A 138 -8.89 1.23 -2.86
CA ARG A 138 -9.13 0.38 -1.67
C ARG A 138 -8.85 1.07 -0.34
N CYS A 139 -7.88 1.98 -0.28
CA CYS A 139 -7.59 2.71 0.97
C CYS A 139 -8.64 3.80 1.30
N GLN A 140 -9.56 4.12 0.38
CA GLN A 140 -10.61 5.14 0.56
C GLN A 140 -11.96 4.53 0.99
N GLN A 141 -12.08 3.21 1.03
CA GLN A 141 -13.36 2.51 1.16
C GLN A 141 -13.65 1.92 2.56
N GLU A 142 -12.79 2.12 3.57
CA GLU A 142 -13.09 1.69 4.95
C GLU A 142 -13.63 2.88 5.79
N PRO A 143 -14.84 2.76 6.39
CA PRO A 143 -15.43 3.79 7.26
C PRO A 143 -14.68 3.96 8.59
#